data_AF-A0A4P7VZJ9-F1
#
_entry.id   AF-A0A4P7VZJ9-F1
#
_cell.length_a   1.000
_cell.length_b   1.000
_cell.length_c   1.000
_cell.angle_alpha   90.00
_cell.angle_beta   90.00
_cell.angle_gamma   90.00
#
_symmetry.space_group_name_H-M   'P 1'
#
loop_
_entity.id
_entity.type
_entity.pdbx_description
1 polymer ?
#
loop_
_entity_poly.entity_id
_entity_poly.type
_entity_poly.pdbx_seq_one_letter_code
_entity_poly.pdbx_strand_id
1 'polypeptide(L)'
;MKLTDNRFWIVWAMTELLLLASCIDVAVRCQSLAMICVFAITQPLMIALALFKITHYNAALVNLVIISSYTAYSIYLRMTHEDTDGWGWFTLTVMLPIAQLILLLLYLGLERFARIAQRKNQS
;
A
#
# COMPACT_ATOMS: atom_id res chain seq x y z
N MET A 1 0.43 22.54 -11.19
CA MET A 1 0.71 21.40 -10.30
C MET A 1 2.21 21.15 -10.33
N LYS A 2 2.92 21.07 -9.18
CA LYS A 2 4.38 20.85 -9.15
C LYS A 2 4.71 19.50 -9.78
N LEU A 3 5.79 19.41 -10.58
CA LEU A 3 6.21 18.16 -11.25
C LEU A 3 6.36 16.95 -10.29
N THR A 4 6.75 17.20 -9.04
CA THR A 4 6.85 16.17 -7.99
C THR A 4 5.48 15.60 -7.61
N ASP A 5 4.43 16.40 -7.58
CA ASP A 5 3.09 15.92 -7.25
C ASP A 5 2.55 14.98 -8.35
N ASN A 6 2.88 15.26 -9.63
CA ASN A 6 2.53 14.37 -10.74
C ASN A 6 3.18 12.99 -10.62
N ARG A 7 4.46 12.91 -10.21
CA ARG A 7 5.16 11.63 -10.09
C ARG A 7 4.50 10.72 -9.04
N PHE A 8 4.12 11.27 -7.89
CA PHE A 8 3.43 10.48 -6.86
C PHE A 8 2.13 9.89 -7.40
N TRP A 9 1.29 10.72 -8.03
CA TRP A 9 0.00 10.25 -8.55
C TRP A 9 0.13 9.23 -9.67
N ILE A 10 1.15 9.35 -10.52
CA ILE A 10 1.43 8.35 -11.56
C ILE A 10 1.76 7.01 -10.91
N VAL A 11 2.72 6.97 -9.96
CA VAL A 11 3.10 5.71 -9.31
C VAL A 11 1.92 5.18 -8.48
N TRP A 12 1.16 6.05 -7.79
CA TRP A 12 -0.03 5.68 -7.04
C TRP A 12 -1.07 4.98 -7.91
N ALA A 13 -1.40 5.57 -9.07
CA ALA A 13 -2.36 4.98 -10.02
C ALA A 13 -1.84 3.67 -10.62
N MET A 14 -0.54 3.59 -10.94
CA MET A 14 0.07 2.34 -11.43
C MET A 14 0.01 1.23 -10.37
N THR A 15 0.25 1.55 -9.10
CA THR A 15 0.14 0.58 -8.00
C THR A 15 -1.29 0.10 -7.79
N GLU A 16 -2.29 1.00 -7.82
CA GLU A 16 -3.71 0.61 -7.77
C GLU A 16 -4.06 -0.36 -8.91
N LEU A 17 -3.64 -0.03 -10.14
CA LEU A 17 -3.91 -0.87 -11.30
C LEU A 17 -3.24 -2.25 -11.16
N LEU A 18 -2.03 -2.30 -10.62
CA LEU A 18 -1.31 -3.55 -10.37
C LEU A 18 -1.99 -4.41 -9.30
N LEU A 19 -2.45 -3.79 -8.20
CA LEU A 19 -3.20 -4.45 -7.13
C LEU A 19 -4.54 -4.99 -7.65
N LEU A 20 -5.27 -4.19 -8.42
CA LEU A 20 -6.53 -4.59 -9.03
C LEU A 20 -6.33 -5.76 -10.00
N ALA A 21 -5.33 -5.67 -10.89
CA ALA A 21 -5.01 -6.74 -11.83
C ALA A 21 -4.65 -8.05 -11.10
N SER A 22 -3.87 -7.95 -10.02
CA SER A 22 -3.54 -9.09 -9.16
C SER A 22 -4.79 -9.72 -8.54
N CYS A 23 -5.71 -8.90 -8.00
CA CYS A 23 -6.97 -9.40 -7.44
C CYS A 23 -7.88 -10.05 -8.49
N ILE A 24 -7.94 -9.51 -9.71
CA ILE A 24 -8.73 -10.07 -10.81
C ILE A 24 -8.17 -11.43 -11.24
N ASP A 25 -6.85 -11.57 -11.40
CA ASP A 25 -6.23 -12.86 -11.74
C ASP A 25 -6.59 -13.94 -10.71
N VAL A 26 -6.59 -13.59 -9.42
CA VAL A 26 -7.03 -14.50 -8.34
C VAL A 26 -8.51 -14.84 -8.44
N ALA A 27 -9.37 -13.84 -8.64
CA ALA A 27 -10.80 -14.04 -8.70
C ALA A 27 -11.18 -14.98 -9.86
N VAL A 28 -10.53 -14.83 -11.01
CA VAL A 28 -10.74 -15.68 -12.20
C VAL A 28 -10.25 -17.10 -11.93
N ARG A 29 -9.04 -17.27 -11.42
CA ARG A 29 -8.45 -18.61 -11.16
C ARG A 29 -9.20 -19.38 -10.07
N CYS A 30 -9.58 -18.71 -8.99
CA CYS A 30 -10.30 -19.33 -7.87
C CYS A 30 -11.82 -19.39 -8.10
N GLN A 31 -12.32 -18.92 -9.25
CA GLN A 31 -13.76 -18.82 -9.57
C GLN A 31 -14.58 -18.13 -8.48
N SER A 32 -13.98 -17.16 -7.79
CA SER A 32 -14.56 -16.51 -6.62
C SER A 32 -14.43 -15.00 -6.75
N LEU A 33 -15.55 -14.35 -7.04
CA LEU A 33 -15.63 -12.88 -7.06
C LEU A 33 -15.37 -12.26 -5.70
N ALA A 34 -15.51 -13.02 -4.61
CA ALA A 34 -15.19 -12.55 -3.26
C ALA A 34 -13.71 -12.17 -3.11
N MET A 35 -12.82 -12.72 -3.95
CA MET A 35 -11.39 -12.35 -3.95
C MET A 35 -11.14 -10.92 -4.44
N ILE A 36 -12.08 -10.32 -5.19
CA ILE A 36 -12.01 -8.90 -5.57
C ILE A 36 -12.13 -8.01 -4.33
N CYS A 37 -12.83 -8.44 -3.28
CA CYS A 37 -12.96 -7.68 -2.04
C CYS A 37 -11.60 -7.45 -1.35
N VAL A 38 -10.57 -8.25 -1.66
CA VAL A 38 -9.21 -8.04 -1.14
C VAL A 38 -8.63 -6.71 -1.61
N PHE A 39 -9.01 -6.23 -2.79
CA PHE A 39 -8.65 -4.90 -3.27
C PHE A 39 -9.16 -3.78 -2.33
N ALA A 40 -10.33 -3.98 -1.70
CA ALA A 40 -10.87 -3.02 -0.74
C ALA A 40 -10.02 -2.95 0.54
N ILE A 41 -9.33 -4.04 0.91
CA ILE A 41 -8.48 -4.11 2.10
C ILE A 41 -7.21 -3.25 1.94
N THR A 42 -6.73 -3.07 0.71
CA THR A 42 -5.55 -2.23 0.43
C THR A 42 -5.87 -0.74 0.33
N GLN A 43 -7.15 -0.36 0.19
CA GLN A 43 -7.57 1.04 0.03
C GLN A 43 -7.23 1.96 1.21
N PRO A 44 -7.40 1.54 2.50
CA PRO A 44 -7.00 2.37 3.63
C PRO A 44 -5.52 2.77 3.60
N LEU A 45 -4.64 1.88 3.16
CA LEU A 45 -3.22 2.18 2.97
C LEU A 45 -2.99 3.21 1.87
N MET A 46 -3.68 3.06 0.74
CA MET A 46 -3.52 3.97 -0.40
C MET A 46 -4.03 5.37 -0.09
N ILE A 47 -5.13 5.48 0.66
CA ILE A 47 -5.64 6.75 1.18
C ILE A 47 -4.66 7.34 2.21
N ALA A 48 -4.17 6.52 3.15
CA ALA A 48 -3.22 6.98 4.15
C ALA A 48 -1.93 7.52 3.51
N LEU A 49 -1.42 6.89 2.46
CA LEU A 49 -0.26 7.36 1.69
C LEU A 49 -0.54 8.67 0.95
N ALA A 50 -1.72 8.82 0.37
CA ALA A 50 -2.12 10.06 -0.29
C ALA A 50 -2.20 11.25 0.69
N LEU A 51 -2.60 11.00 1.94
CA LEU A 51 -2.57 12.00 3.01
C LEU A 51 -1.14 12.22 3.53
N PHE A 52 -0.38 11.14 3.71
CA PHE A 52 0.99 11.19 4.24
C PHE A 52 1.95 11.97 3.35
N LYS A 53 1.74 11.95 2.04
CA LYS A 53 2.57 12.70 1.08
C LYS A 53 2.60 14.21 1.36
N ILE A 54 1.54 14.76 1.98
CA ILE A 54 1.40 16.20 2.25
C ILE A 54 2.51 16.64 3.22
N THR A 55 2.82 15.79 4.20
CA THR A 55 3.83 16.07 5.22
C THR A 55 5.18 15.45 4.85
N HIS A 56 5.19 14.24 4.29
CA HIS A 56 6.39 13.41 4.07
C HIS A 56 6.41 12.79 2.68
N TYR A 57 6.54 13.63 1.65
CA TYR A 57 6.49 13.21 0.24
C TYR A 57 7.44 12.04 -0.11
N ASN A 58 8.73 12.14 0.24
CA ASN A 58 9.72 11.10 -0.11
C ASN A 58 9.40 9.76 0.57
N ALA A 59 8.99 9.79 1.83
CA ALA A 59 8.63 8.58 2.56
C ALA A 59 7.35 7.95 1.98
N ALA A 60 6.35 8.75 1.61
CA ALA A 60 5.16 8.25 0.92
C ALA A 60 5.51 7.57 -0.42
N LEU A 61 6.43 8.15 -1.20
CA LEU A 61 6.88 7.59 -2.47
C LEU A 61 7.62 6.26 -2.29
N VAL A 62 8.55 6.18 -1.32
CA VAL A 62 9.26 4.93 -0.99
C VAL A 62 8.30 3.83 -0.57
N ASN A 63 7.36 4.14 0.32
CA ASN A 63 6.32 3.19 0.73
C ASN A 63 5.51 2.68 -0.45
N LEU A 64 5.23 3.57 -1.41
CA LEU A 64 4.44 3.22 -2.59
C LEU A 64 5.23 2.31 -3.55
N VAL A 65 6.52 2.58 -3.76
CA VAL A 65 7.42 1.70 -4.53
C VAL A 65 7.55 0.32 -3.88
N ILE A 66 7.61 0.26 -2.54
CA ILE A 66 7.65 -1.00 -1.80
C ILE A 66 6.39 -1.82 -2.07
N ILE A 67 5.20 -1.21 -2.01
CA ILE A 67 3.92 -1.88 -2.32
C ILE A 67 3.88 -2.35 -3.77
N SER A 68 4.32 -1.52 -4.72
CA SER A 68 4.41 -1.92 -6.13
C SER A 68 5.31 -3.15 -6.28
N SER A 69 6.43 -3.18 -5.56
CA SER A 69 7.41 -4.28 -5.62
C SER A 69 6.84 -5.58 -5.07
N TYR A 70 6.16 -5.54 -3.91
CA TYR A 70 5.48 -6.72 -3.36
C TYR A 70 4.39 -7.24 -4.28
N THR A 71 3.62 -6.33 -4.88
CA THR A 71 2.55 -6.70 -5.80
C THR A 71 3.13 -7.33 -7.07
N ALA A 72 4.16 -6.74 -7.68
CA ALA A 72 4.85 -7.30 -8.83
C ALA A 72 5.47 -8.67 -8.52
N TYR A 73 6.10 -8.81 -7.35
CA TYR A 73 6.67 -10.08 -6.90
C TYR A 73 5.61 -11.15 -6.65
N SER A 74 4.45 -10.77 -6.10
CA SER A 74 3.32 -11.68 -5.92
C SER A 74 2.80 -12.22 -7.27
N ILE A 75 2.73 -11.36 -8.29
CA ILE A 75 2.34 -11.76 -9.64
C ILE A 75 3.41 -12.69 -10.24
N TYR A 76 4.70 -12.37 -10.05
CA TYR A 76 5.81 -13.19 -10.52
C TYR A 76 5.80 -14.60 -9.94
N LEU A 77 5.73 -14.73 -8.60
CA LEU A 77 5.64 -16.03 -7.91
C LEU A 77 4.49 -16.89 -8.42
N ARG A 78 3.41 -16.23 -8.83
CA ARG A 78 2.22 -16.87 -9.35
C ARG A 78 2.37 -17.31 -10.80
N MET A 79 3.11 -16.56 -11.61
CA MET A 79 3.48 -16.97 -12.96
C MET A 79 4.43 -18.18 -12.96
N THR A 80 5.38 -18.23 -12.01
CA THR A 80 6.34 -19.34 -11.87
C THR A 80 5.74 -20.59 -11.23
N HIS A 81 4.46 -20.58 -10.83
CA HIS A 81 3.78 -21.67 -10.12
C HIS A 81 4.42 -22.06 -8.78
N GLU A 82 5.30 -21.20 -8.24
CA GLU A 82 5.93 -21.40 -6.93
C GLU A 82 4.96 -21.11 -5.77
N ASP A 83 3.89 -20.35 -6.02
CA ASP A 83 2.80 -20.11 -5.07
C ASP A 83 1.59 -21.02 -5.36
N THR A 84 1.78 -22.32 -5.14
CA THR A 84 0.76 -23.36 -5.45
C THR A 84 -0.48 -23.24 -4.56
N ASP A 85 -0.30 -22.79 -3.32
CA ASP A 85 -1.36 -22.71 -2.30
C ASP A 85 -2.00 -21.30 -2.21
N GLY A 86 -1.44 -20.29 -2.89
CA GLY A 86 -1.94 -18.91 -2.87
C GLY A 86 -1.60 -18.12 -1.58
N TRP A 87 -0.86 -18.73 -0.66
CA TRP A 87 -0.41 -18.09 0.58
C TRP A 87 0.62 -16.99 0.35
N GLY A 88 1.45 -17.13 -0.69
CA GLY A 88 2.43 -16.12 -1.09
C GLY A 88 1.74 -14.84 -1.53
N TRP A 89 0.75 -14.98 -2.41
CA TRP A 89 -0.09 -13.87 -2.86
C TRP A 89 -0.78 -13.17 -1.68
N PHE A 90 -1.41 -13.93 -0.78
CA PHE A 90 -2.14 -13.35 0.35
C PHE A 90 -1.20 -12.61 1.32
N THR A 91 -0.03 -13.18 1.62
CA THR A 91 0.97 -12.53 2.47
C THR A 91 1.44 -11.20 1.87
N LEU A 92 1.78 -11.20 0.58
CA LEU A 92 2.36 -10.04 -0.08
C LEU A 92 1.33 -8.93 -0.38
N THR A 93 0.08 -9.29 -0.65
CA THR A 93 -0.98 -8.33 -1.04
C THR A 93 -1.86 -7.89 0.12
N VAL A 94 -1.86 -8.62 1.24
CA VAL A 94 -2.72 -8.32 2.41
C VAL A 94 -1.88 -8.07 3.65
N MET A 95 -1.11 -9.07 4.10
CA MET A 95 -0.40 -8.99 5.39
C MET A 95 0.65 -7.87 5.40
N LEU A 96 1.49 -7.77 4.37
CA LEU A 96 2.50 -6.72 4.28
C LEU A 96 1.89 -5.32 4.17
N PRO A 97 0.90 -5.06 3.29
CA PRO A 97 0.20 -3.77 3.25
C PRO A 97 -0.47 -3.39 4.58
N ILE A 98 -1.10 -4.33 5.30
CA ILE A 98 -1.68 -4.07 6.62
C ILE A 98 -0.61 -3.69 7.63
N ALA A 99 0.50 -4.44 7.69
CA ALA A 99 1.61 -4.12 8.57
C ALA A 99 2.18 -2.71 8.26
N GLN A 100 2.32 -2.39 6.97
CA GLN A 100 2.79 -1.09 6.51
C GLN A 100 1.83 0.05 6.88
N LEU A 101 0.51 -0.19 6.81
CA LEU A 101 -0.50 0.75 7.27
C LEU A 101 -0.39 1.00 8.78
N ILE A 102 -0.27 -0.05 9.59
CA ILE A 102 -0.12 0.05 11.04
C ILE A 102 1.11 0.88 11.40
N LEU A 103 2.26 0.60 10.77
CA LEU A 103 3.49 1.36 10.96
C LEU A 103 3.33 2.84 10.58
N LEU A 104 2.66 3.13 9.46
CA LEU A 104 2.43 4.49 9.00
C LEU A 104 1.51 5.27 9.96
N LEU A 105 0.45 4.63 10.45
CA LEU A 105 -0.45 5.22 11.45
C LEU A 105 0.25 5.45 12.79
N LEU A 106 1.09 4.51 13.24
CA LEU A 106 1.91 4.65 14.44
C LEU A 106 2.86 5.86 14.31
N TYR A 107 3.58 5.95 13.19
CA TYR A 107 4.47 7.07 12.92
C TYR A 107 3.73 8.41 12.94
N LEU A 108 2.59 8.49 12.24
CA LEU A 108 1.77 9.70 12.21
C LEU A 108 1.23 10.07 13.60
N GLY A 109 0.84 9.06 14.38
CA GLY A 109 0.41 9.22 15.77
C GLY A 109 1.50 9.82 16.64
N LEU A 110 2.70 9.23 16.62
CA LEU A 110 3.86 9.71 17.36
C LEU A 110 4.25 11.14 16.97
N GLU A 111 4.26 11.45 15.68
CA GLU A 111 4.55 12.80 15.17
C GLU A 111 3.52 13.82 15.68
N ARG A 112 2.23 13.46 15.74
CA ARG A 112 1.19 14.31 16.31
C ARG A 112 1.40 14.53 17.82
N PHE A 113 1.67 13.47 18.59
CA PHE A 113 1.91 13.59 20.03
C PHE A 113 3.15 14.45 20.34
N ALA A 114 4.24 14.26 19.59
CA ALA A 114 5.45 15.05 19.75
C ALA A 114 5.19 16.55 19.52
N ARG A 115 4.44 16.90 18.46
CA ARG A 115 4.05 18.30 18.19
C ARG A 115 3.20 18.91 19.30
N ILE A 116 2.27 18.14 19.88
CA ILE A 116 1.43 18.61 20.99
C ILE A 116 2.29 18.84 22.25
N ALA A 117 3.19 17.91 22.58
CA ALA A 117 4.09 18.04 23.72
C ALA A 117 5.01 19.26 23.60
N GLN A 118 5.56 19.52 22.41
CA GLN A 118 6.39 20.69 22.14
C GLN A 118 5.63 22.02 22.30
N ARG A 119 4.38 22.10 21.81
CA ARG A 119 3.54 23.29 22.00
C ARG A 119 3.24 23.57 23.47
N LYS A 120 3.06 22.52 24.28
CA LYS A 120 2.81 22.65 25.73
C LYS A 120 4.04 23.17 26.49
N ASN A 121 5.25 22.81 26.06
CA ASN A 121 6.49 23.28 26.71
C ASN A 121 6.91 24.72 26.31
N GLN A 122 6.27 25.32 25.31
CA GLN A 122 6.53 26.70 24.86
C GLN A 122 5.47 27.71 25.35
N SER A 123 4.45 27.22 26.06
CA SER A 123 3.41 28.00 26.75
C SER A 123 3.71 28.07 28.24
#